data_AF-A0A9X1ZA66-F1
#
_entry.id   AF-A0A9X1ZA66-F1
#
_cell.length_a   1.000
_cell.length_b   1.000
_cell.length_c   1.000
_cell.angle_alpha   90.00
_cell.angle_beta   90.00
_cell.angle_gamma   90.00
#
_symmetry.space_group_name_H-M   'P 1'
#
loop_
_entity.id
_entity.type
_entity.pdbx_description
1 polymer ?
#
loop_
_entity_poly.entity_id
_entity_poly.type
_entity_poly.pdbx_seq_one_letter_code
_entity_poly.pdbx_strand_id
1 'polypeptide(L)'
;MLTNNESYLSVLGQINLDDLYIRQAFEHYQRQFVMSEIAQKFVHKNCLIEEHTQHIDEVGFCNRTLGKVIPKCRTAEGAAIRGSLQRSGLVRPSGHELFRGCIVFPTIEDGQIVSATGYRIGRIRGGDKAIVYWHKPEPKAFVDSGMAFAKELIHGQTYH
;
A
#
# COMPACT_ATOMS: atom_id res chain seq x y z
N MET A 1 39.64 16.68 0.60
CA MET A 1 38.26 17.13 0.30
C MET A 1 37.53 16.01 -0.46
N LEU A 2 36.95 15.03 0.24
CA LEU A 2 36.16 13.93 -0.35
C LEU A 2 35.03 13.53 0.62
N THR A 3 34.07 14.42 0.86
CA THR A 3 32.95 14.18 1.81
C THR A 3 31.61 14.64 1.25
N ASN A 4 31.36 14.43 -0.05
CA ASN A 4 30.06 14.75 -0.67
C ASN A 4 29.31 13.54 -1.24
N ASN A 5 29.91 12.34 -1.29
CA ASN A 5 29.26 11.19 -1.93
C ASN A 5 28.34 10.40 -0.97
N GLU A 6 28.72 10.29 0.31
CA GLU A 6 27.92 9.64 1.36
C GLU A 6 26.60 10.38 1.62
N SER A 7 26.62 11.72 1.66
CA SER A 7 25.42 12.54 1.85
C SER A 7 24.48 12.51 0.63
N TYR A 8 25.01 12.32 -0.57
CA TYR A 8 24.18 12.21 -1.77
C TYR A 8 23.54 10.83 -1.87
N LEU A 9 24.27 9.78 -1.48
CA LEU A 9 23.72 8.42 -1.33
C LEU A 9 22.73 8.31 -0.18
N SER A 10 22.88 9.08 0.90
CA SER A 10 21.87 9.15 1.97
C SER A 10 20.61 9.88 1.52
N VAL A 11 20.74 10.98 0.76
CA VAL A 11 19.61 11.72 0.17
C VAL A 11 18.90 10.93 -0.93
N LEU A 12 19.64 10.21 -1.80
CA LEU A 12 19.07 9.28 -2.77
C LEU A 12 18.50 8.01 -2.11
N GLY A 13 19.10 7.59 -1.00
CA GLY A 13 18.56 6.53 -0.12
C GLY A 13 17.30 6.95 0.65
N GLN A 14 17.02 8.25 0.73
CA GLN A 14 15.84 8.82 1.40
C GLN A 14 14.57 8.79 0.55
N ILE A 15 14.67 8.62 -0.78
CA ILE A 15 13.51 8.29 -1.61
C ILE A 15 13.36 6.77 -1.58
N ASN A 16 12.74 6.27 -0.52
CA ASN A 16 12.24 4.91 -0.53
C ASN A 16 11.16 4.82 -1.61
N LEU A 17 11.50 4.20 -2.75
CA LEU A 17 10.56 4.01 -3.87
C LEU A 17 9.27 3.32 -3.41
N ASP A 18 9.35 2.46 -2.39
CA ASP A 18 8.15 1.85 -1.82
C ASP A 18 7.24 2.89 -1.18
N ASP A 19 7.80 3.88 -0.47
CA ASP A 19 7.02 4.95 0.16
C ASP A 19 6.41 5.90 -0.87
N LEU A 20 7.14 6.16 -1.96
CA LEU A 20 6.61 6.91 -3.09
C LEU A 20 5.40 6.19 -3.71
N TYR A 21 5.51 4.90 -3.99
CA TYR A 21 4.43 4.14 -4.61
C TYR A 21 3.25 3.89 -3.67
N ILE A 22 3.50 3.72 -2.37
CA ILE A 22 2.46 3.71 -1.34
C ILE A 22 1.71 5.04 -1.37
N ARG A 23 2.41 6.18 -1.31
CA ARG A 23 1.78 7.52 -1.36
C ARG A 23 0.91 7.67 -2.61
N GLN A 24 1.43 7.33 -3.78
CA GLN A 24 0.68 7.40 -5.04
C GLN A 24 -0.59 6.52 -5.05
N ALA A 25 -0.55 5.35 -4.41
CA ALA A 25 -1.72 4.50 -4.28
C ALA A 25 -2.82 5.16 -3.42
N PHE A 26 -2.44 5.78 -2.30
CA PHE A 26 -3.40 6.49 -1.44
C PHE A 26 -3.92 7.79 -2.07
N GLU A 27 -3.09 8.56 -2.78
CA GLU A 27 -3.53 9.71 -3.59
C GLU A 27 -4.54 9.28 -4.67
N HIS A 28 -4.33 8.11 -5.28
CA HIS A 28 -5.30 7.53 -6.20
C HIS A 28 -6.61 7.20 -5.49
N TYR A 29 -6.57 6.57 -4.31
CA TYR A 29 -7.79 6.32 -3.54
C TYR A 29 -8.52 7.62 -3.17
N GLN A 30 -7.80 8.65 -2.72
CA GLN A 30 -8.36 9.96 -2.38
C GLN A 30 -9.09 10.59 -3.57
N ARG A 31 -8.45 10.63 -4.75
CA ARG A 31 -9.10 11.09 -5.98
C ARG A 31 -10.38 10.31 -6.27
N GLN A 32 -10.37 9.00 -6.07
CA GLN A 32 -11.56 8.17 -6.31
C GLN A 32 -12.67 8.39 -5.29
N PHE A 33 -12.34 8.80 -4.06
CA PHE A 33 -13.32 9.20 -3.05
C PHE A 33 -14.00 10.52 -3.42
N VAL A 34 -13.22 11.53 -3.80
CA VAL A 34 -13.73 12.85 -4.22
C VAL A 34 -14.70 12.73 -5.40
N MET A 35 -14.47 11.77 -6.30
CA MET A 35 -15.34 11.53 -7.45
C MET A 35 -16.56 10.64 -7.16
N SER A 36 -16.73 10.13 -5.94
CA SER A 36 -17.77 9.14 -5.62
C SER A 36 -18.77 9.65 -4.57
N GLU A 37 -19.94 10.09 -5.03
CA GLU A 37 -21.02 10.49 -4.13
C GLU A 37 -21.47 9.37 -3.18
N ILE A 38 -21.45 8.12 -3.63
CA ILE A 38 -21.85 6.97 -2.81
C ILE A 38 -20.85 6.80 -1.66
N ALA A 39 -19.56 6.96 -1.92
CA ALA A 39 -18.51 6.88 -0.91
C ALA A 39 -18.64 8.01 0.13
N GLN A 40 -18.86 9.25 -0.33
CA GLN A 40 -19.06 10.41 0.55
C GLN A 40 -20.31 10.26 1.41
N LYS A 41 -21.44 9.86 0.81
CA LYS A 41 -22.69 9.59 1.53
C LYS A 41 -22.52 8.48 2.57
N PHE A 42 -21.68 7.47 2.31
CA PHE A 42 -21.38 6.42 3.28
C PHE A 42 -20.63 6.97 4.49
N VAL A 43 -19.62 7.82 4.28
CA VAL A 43 -18.85 8.46 5.35
C VAL A 43 -19.74 9.30 6.26
N HIS A 44 -20.58 10.18 5.70
CA HIS A 44 -21.45 11.06 6.48
C HIS A 44 -22.54 10.32 7.29
N LYS A 45 -22.87 9.07 6.95
CA LYS A 45 -23.96 8.32 7.58
C LYS A 45 -23.51 7.37 8.69
N ASN A 46 -22.21 7.11 8.84
CA ASN A 46 -21.72 6.09 9.75
C ASN A 46 -20.92 6.70 10.89
N CYS A 47 -21.46 6.63 12.11
CA CYS A 47 -20.82 7.12 13.33
C CYS A 47 -19.46 6.46 13.63
N LEU A 48 -19.25 5.21 13.19
CA LEU A 48 -17.95 4.51 13.31
C LEU A 48 -16.80 5.18 12.55
N ILE A 49 -17.13 6.13 11.66
CA ILE A 49 -16.16 6.90 10.88
C ILE A 49 -15.86 8.25 11.55
N GLU A 50 -16.70 8.70 12.49
CA GLU A 50 -16.46 9.95 13.24
C GLU A 50 -15.13 9.90 13.99
N GLU A 51 -14.70 8.72 14.46
CA GLU A 51 -13.41 8.49 15.11
C GLU A 51 -12.20 8.82 14.21
N HIS A 52 -12.39 8.83 12.88
CA HIS A 52 -11.35 9.12 11.88
C HIS A 52 -11.44 10.54 11.29
N THR A 53 -12.32 11.40 11.82
CA THR A 53 -12.60 12.74 11.25
C THR A 53 -11.39 13.68 11.21
N GLN A 54 -10.39 13.48 12.07
CA GLN A 54 -9.15 14.26 12.04
C GLN A 54 -8.31 14.06 10.75
N HIS A 55 -8.58 13.01 9.99
CA HIS A 55 -7.92 12.68 8.72
C HIS A 55 -8.93 12.57 7.56
N ILE A 56 -10.00 13.37 7.63
CA ILE A 56 -11.06 13.34 6.62
C ILE A 56 -10.57 13.80 5.26
N ASP A 57 -9.57 14.68 5.21
CA ASP A 57 -9.03 15.21 3.96
C ASP A 57 -8.26 14.14 3.20
N GLU A 58 -7.67 13.15 3.89
CA GLU A 58 -6.88 12.06 3.33
C GLU A 58 -7.70 10.79 3.05
N VAL A 59 -9.01 10.83 3.28
CA VAL A 59 -9.89 9.68 3.06
C VAL A 59 -9.88 9.26 1.60
N GLY A 60 -9.78 7.95 1.39
CA GLY A 60 -9.72 7.33 0.07
C GLY A 60 -10.84 6.35 -0.20
N PHE A 61 -11.05 6.01 -1.48
CA PHE A 61 -11.94 4.95 -1.90
C PHE A 61 -11.23 3.99 -2.86
N CYS A 62 -11.04 2.74 -2.42
CA CYS A 62 -10.45 1.68 -3.23
C CYS A 62 -11.53 1.01 -4.10
N ASN A 63 -11.74 1.56 -5.29
CA ASN A 63 -12.78 1.14 -6.24
C ASN A 63 -12.28 0.19 -7.36
N ARG A 64 -11.12 -0.46 -7.16
CA ARG A 64 -10.53 -1.46 -8.08
C ARG A 64 -9.93 -0.87 -9.37
N THR A 65 -9.60 0.41 -9.37
CA THR A 65 -9.07 1.09 -10.56
C THR A 65 -7.56 1.34 -10.49
N LEU A 66 -6.92 1.14 -9.33
CA LEU A 66 -5.48 1.37 -9.18
C LEU A 66 -4.68 0.54 -10.21
N GLY A 67 -5.06 -0.73 -10.37
CA GLY A 67 -4.40 -1.61 -11.34
C GLY A 67 -4.50 -1.16 -12.81
N LYS A 68 -5.46 -0.27 -13.14
CA LYS A 68 -5.67 0.30 -14.49
C LYS A 68 -4.79 1.53 -14.76
N VAL A 69 -4.43 2.28 -13.72
CA VAL A 69 -3.57 3.47 -13.84
C VAL A 69 -2.08 3.13 -13.77
N ILE A 70 -1.73 2.01 -13.13
CA ILE A 70 -0.35 1.51 -13.13
C ILE A 70 0.03 1.00 -14.53
N PRO A 71 1.22 1.34 -15.06
CA PRO A 71 1.74 0.79 -16.31
C PRO A 71 1.67 -0.75 -16.40
N LYS A 72 1.71 -1.24 -17.64
CA LYS A 72 1.61 -2.68 -17.91
C LYS A 72 2.77 -3.41 -17.24
N CYS A 73 2.50 -4.57 -16.64
CA CYS A 73 3.50 -5.38 -15.92
C CYS A 73 4.74 -5.75 -16.77
N ARG A 74 4.60 -5.80 -18.11
CA ARG A 74 5.71 -6.07 -19.03
C ARG A 74 6.71 -4.92 -19.17
N THR A 75 6.41 -3.72 -18.68
CA THR A 75 7.36 -2.61 -18.63
C THR A 75 8.12 -2.65 -17.31
N ALA A 76 9.39 -2.25 -17.32
CA ALA A 76 10.21 -2.22 -16.10
C ALA A 76 9.56 -1.37 -14.99
N GLU A 77 9.03 -0.21 -15.34
CA GLU A 77 8.30 0.68 -14.43
C GLU A 77 7.05 0.02 -13.84
N GLY A 78 6.22 -0.62 -14.69
CA GLY A 78 5.00 -1.29 -14.24
C GLY A 78 5.29 -2.47 -13.33
N ALA A 79 6.35 -3.22 -13.62
CA ALA A 79 6.82 -4.30 -12.75
C ALA A 79 7.33 -3.77 -11.40
N ALA A 80 8.10 -2.68 -11.41
CA ALA A 80 8.63 -2.05 -10.19
C ALA A 80 7.52 -1.58 -9.25
N ILE A 81 6.52 -0.84 -9.78
CA ILE A 81 5.38 -0.35 -8.98
C ILE A 81 4.58 -1.51 -8.42
N ARG A 82 4.26 -2.52 -9.23
CA ARG A 82 3.48 -3.68 -8.78
C ARG A 82 4.21 -4.48 -7.72
N GLY A 83 5.51 -4.73 -7.93
CA GLY A 83 6.36 -5.42 -6.97
C GLY A 83 6.46 -4.67 -5.65
N SER A 84 6.58 -3.35 -5.70
CA SER A 84 6.56 -2.48 -4.53
C SER A 84 5.24 -2.56 -3.76
N LEU A 85 4.11 -2.38 -4.44
CA LEU A 85 2.80 -2.46 -3.80
C LEU A 85 2.50 -3.87 -3.26
N GLN A 86 3.07 -4.91 -3.87
CA GLN A 86 3.01 -6.27 -3.33
C GLN A 86 3.85 -6.44 -2.07
N ARG A 87 5.09 -5.95 -2.05
CA ARG A 87 5.93 -5.94 -0.83
C ARG A 87 5.28 -5.13 0.28
N SER A 88 4.72 -3.97 -0.02
CA SER A 88 4.00 -3.18 0.98
C SER A 88 2.73 -3.89 1.51
N GLY A 89 2.21 -4.92 0.82
CA GLY A 89 0.98 -5.61 1.18
C GLY A 89 -0.30 -4.91 0.72
N LEU A 90 -0.22 -3.76 0.05
CA LEU A 90 -1.37 -3.05 -0.53
C LEU A 90 -1.96 -3.79 -1.74
N VAL A 91 -1.16 -4.60 -2.43
CA VAL A 91 -1.59 -5.49 -3.51
C VAL A 91 -1.27 -6.93 -3.12
N ARG A 92 -2.24 -7.83 -3.26
CA ARG A 92 -2.07 -9.25 -2.96
C ARG A 92 -1.23 -9.95 -4.04
N PRO A 93 -0.70 -11.16 -3.77
CA PRO A 93 -0.04 -11.97 -4.80
C PRO A 93 -0.92 -12.23 -6.04
N SER A 94 -2.25 -12.31 -5.85
CA SER A 94 -3.23 -12.45 -6.94
C SER A 94 -3.43 -11.19 -7.79
N GLY A 95 -2.79 -10.06 -7.44
CA GLY A 95 -2.92 -8.78 -8.12
C GLY A 95 -4.12 -7.94 -7.66
N HIS A 96 -4.93 -8.43 -6.73
CA HIS A 96 -6.04 -7.68 -6.16
C HIS A 96 -5.56 -6.68 -5.09
N GLU A 97 -6.10 -5.47 -5.12
CA GLU A 97 -5.93 -4.48 -4.05
C GLU A 97 -6.45 -5.02 -2.70
N LEU A 98 -5.70 -4.77 -1.62
CA LEU A 98 -6.04 -5.20 -0.26
C LEU A 98 -7.39 -4.63 0.19
N PHE A 99 -7.60 -3.33 -0.07
CA PHE A 99 -8.76 -2.55 0.34
C PHE A 99 -9.94 -2.59 -0.64
N ARG A 100 -9.98 -3.60 -1.52
CA ARG A 100 -10.99 -3.72 -2.57
C ARG A 100 -12.42 -3.47 -2.05
N GLY A 101 -13.02 -2.35 -2.46
CA GLY A 101 -14.38 -1.96 -2.08
C GLY A 101 -14.49 -1.31 -0.69
N CYS A 102 -13.40 -0.75 -0.16
CA CYS A 102 -13.40 -0.05 1.13
C CYS A 102 -13.23 1.46 0.96
N ILE A 103 -13.85 2.23 1.87
CA ILE A 103 -13.38 3.57 2.26
C ILE A 103 -12.15 3.38 3.13
N VAL A 104 -11.08 4.12 2.85
CA VAL A 104 -9.76 3.92 3.46
C VAL A 104 -9.37 5.19 4.21
N PHE A 105 -9.02 5.05 5.48
CA PHE A 105 -8.51 6.11 6.35
C PHE A 105 -7.04 5.82 6.63
N PRO A 106 -6.10 6.56 6.03
CA PRO A 106 -4.69 6.43 6.34
C PRO A 106 -4.36 7.03 7.70
N THR A 107 -3.35 6.48 8.37
CA THR A 107 -2.63 7.12 9.47
C THR A 107 -1.29 7.58 8.94
N ILE A 108 -1.01 8.88 9.11
CA ILE A 108 0.19 9.54 8.59
C ILE A 108 1.03 10.01 9.77
N GLU A 109 2.30 9.62 9.78
CA GLU A 109 3.30 10.05 10.75
C GLU A 109 4.50 10.59 9.97
N ASP A 110 5.01 11.76 10.33
CA ASP A 110 6.14 12.42 9.67
C ASP A 110 6.02 12.50 8.12
N GLY A 111 4.80 12.70 7.61
CA GLY A 111 4.52 12.78 6.18
C GLY A 111 4.57 11.44 5.43
N GLN A 112 4.62 10.32 6.17
CA GLN A 112 4.62 8.96 5.64
C GLN A 112 3.36 8.21 6.09
N ILE A 113 2.82 7.39 5.20
CA ILE A 113 1.66 6.55 5.52
C ILE A 113 2.16 5.30 6.24
N VAL A 114 1.85 5.17 7.52
CA VAL A 114 2.34 4.08 8.39
C VAL A 114 1.31 2.98 8.58
N SER A 115 0.02 3.30 8.48
CA SER A 115 -1.06 2.33 8.54
C SER A 115 -2.32 2.86 7.85
N ALA A 116 -3.31 2.00 7.69
CA ALA A 116 -4.63 2.40 7.20
C ALA A 116 -5.72 1.44 7.66
N THR A 117 -6.90 2.02 7.91
CA THR A 117 -8.12 1.28 8.23
C THR A 117 -9.12 1.42 7.09
N GLY A 118 -9.66 0.29 6.63
CA GLY A 118 -10.55 0.21 5.48
C GLY A 118 -11.93 -0.34 5.85
N TYR A 119 -12.98 0.47 5.69
CA TYR A 119 -14.37 0.08 5.92
C TYR A 119 -15.04 -0.31 4.61
N ARG A 120 -15.47 -1.57 4.50
CA ARG A 120 -16.08 -2.10 3.30
C ARG A 120 -17.45 -1.50 3.06
N ILE A 121 -17.71 -1.08 1.82
CA ILE A 121 -19.01 -0.55 1.42
C ILE A 121 -19.78 -1.56 0.54
N GLY A 122 -21.10 -1.58 0.71
CA GLY A 122 -21.99 -2.46 -0.04
C GLY A 122 -22.11 -3.86 0.56
N ARG A 123 -22.57 -4.81 -0.26
CA ARG A 123 -22.89 -6.16 0.20
C ARG A 123 -21.62 -6.95 0.53
N ILE A 124 -21.43 -7.25 1.80
CA ILE A 124 -20.39 -8.15 2.32
C ILE A 124 -20.84 -9.60 2.02
N ARG A 125 -19.99 -10.37 1.33
CA ARG A 125 -20.26 -11.78 1.04
C ARG A 125 -19.76 -12.66 2.19
N GLY A 126 -20.25 -13.88 2.31
CA GLY A 126 -19.74 -14.83 3.31
C GLY A 126 -18.21 -14.99 3.17
N GLY A 127 -17.47 -14.67 4.23
CA GLY A 127 -16.00 -14.70 4.26
C GLY A 127 -15.29 -13.35 4.06
N ASP A 128 -16.01 -12.30 3.65
CA ASP A 128 -15.46 -10.96 3.55
C ASP A 128 -15.43 -10.26 4.92
N LYS A 129 -14.29 -9.64 5.27
CA LYS A 129 -14.18 -8.80 6.48
C LYS A 129 -14.81 -7.43 6.24
N ALA A 130 -15.65 -6.97 7.16
CA ALA A 130 -16.24 -5.63 7.13
C ALA A 130 -15.17 -4.53 7.27
N ILE A 131 -14.17 -4.78 8.11
CA ILE A 131 -13.04 -3.87 8.36
C ILE A 131 -11.75 -4.58 7.95
N VAL A 132 -10.89 -3.84 7.26
CA VAL A 132 -9.57 -4.28 6.82
C VAL A 132 -8.54 -3.38 7.47
N TYR A 133 -7.49 -3.94 8.03
CA TYR A 133 -6.38 -3.19 8.59
C TYR A 133 -5.14 -3.44 7.74
N TRP A 134 -4.32 -2.42 7.61
CA TRP A 134 -3.03 -2.48 6.96
C TRP A 134 -2.02 -1.71 7.81
N HIS A 135 -0.87 -2.32 8.05
CA HIS A 135 0.29 -1.64 8.61
C HIS A 135 1.40 -1.76 7.59
N LYS A 136 2.12 -0.65 7.38
CA LYS A 136 3.29 -0.64 6.53
C LYS A 136 4.29 -1.67 7.09
N PRO A 137 4.76 -2.63 6.29
CA PRO A 137 5.72 -3.60 6.77
C PRO A 137 7.05 -2.90 7.06
N GLU A 138 7.71 -3.34 8.13
CA GLU A 138 9.05 -2.89 8.46
C GLU A 138 10.00 -3.14 7.28
N PRO A 139 10.90 -2.21 6.93
CA PRO A 139 11.83 -2.36 5.81
C PRO A 139 12.62 -3.68 5.83
N LYS A 140 12.87 -4.25 7.01
CA LYS A 140 13.62 -5.51 7.20
C LYS A 140 12.78 -6.78 7.05
N ALA A 141 11.44 -6.70 7.08
CA ALA A 141 10.56 -7.87 7.04
C ALA A 141 10.75 -8.73 5.76
N PHE A 142 11.21 -8.13 4.68
CA PHE A 142 11.51 -8.81 3.41
C PHE A 142 12.93 -9.38 3.33
N VAL A 143 13.89 -8.81 4.06
CA VAL A 143 15.27 -9.32 4.09
C VAL A 143 15.29 -10.71 4.71
N ASP A 144 14.54 -10.93 5.79
CA ASP A 144 14.49 -12.22 6.48
C ASP A 144 13.87 -13.32 5.61
N SER A 145 12.79 -12.99 4.89
CA SER A 145 12.13 -13.93 3.96
C SER A 145 13.01 -14.28 2.75
N GLY A 146 13.69 -13.28 2.18
CA GLY A 146 14.61 -13.48 1.05
C GLY A 146 15.88 -14.25 1.42
N MET A 147 16.44 -13.96 2.60
CA MET A 147 17.61 -14.66 3.12
C MET A 147 17.31 -16.11 3.52
N ALA A 148 16.11 -16.40 4.04
CA ALA A 148 15.67 -17.76 4.31
C ALA A 148 15.61 -18.60 3.03
N PHE A 149 15.01 -18.05 1.96
CA PHE A 149 14.91 -18.72 0.66
C PHE A 149 16.29 -18.94 -0.01
N ALA A 150 17.19 -17.95 0.07
CA ALA A 150 18.56 -18.09 -0.43
C ALA A 150 19.35 -19.16 0.35
N LYS A 151 19.17 -19.24 1.67
CA LYS A 151 19.79 -20.29 2.49
C LYS A 151 19.28 -21.68 2.11
N GLU A 152 17.98 -21.86 1.87
CA GLU A 152 17.43 -23.15 1.43
C GLU A 152 17.99 -23.60 0.07
N LEU A 153 18.14 -22.68 -0.88
CA LEU A 153 18.75 -22.97 -2.19
C LEU A 153 20.22 -23.39 -2.08
N ILE A 154 20.99 -22.76 -1.19
CA ILE A 154 22.39 -23.12 -0.95
C ILE A 154 22.50 -24.51 -0.31
N HIS A 155 21.64 -24.84 0.66
CA HIS A 155 21.66 -26.17 1.30
C HIS A 155 21.15 -27.29 0.37
N GLY A 156 20.24 -26.99 -0.56
CA GLY A 156 19.73 -27.95 -1.55
C GLY A 156 20.75 -28.35 -2.63
N GLN A 157 21.83 -27.59 -2.84
CA GLN A 157 22.88 -27.90 -3.81
C GLN A 157 24.07 -28.69 -3.22
N THR A 158 24.02 -29.11 -1.95
CA THR A 158 25.14 -29.81 -1.28
C THR A 158 24.93 -31.33 -1.14
N TYR A 159 24.02 -31.91 -1.91
CA TYR A 159 23.90 -33.37 -2.06
C TYR A 159 23.98 -33.76 -3.53
N HIS A 160 25.21 -33.86 -4.04
CA HIS A 160 25.55 -34.66 -5.22
C HIS A 160 26.91 -35.33 -4.98
#